data_AF-A0A535C157-F1
#
_entry.id   AF-A0A535C157-F1
#
_cell.length_a   1.000
_cell.length_b   1.000
_cell.length_c   1.000
_cell.angle_alpha   90.00
_cell.angle_beta   90.00
_cell.angle_gamma   90.00
#
_symmetry.space_group_name_H-M   'P 1'
#
loop_
_entity.id
_entity.type
_entity.pdbx_description
1 polymer ?
#
loop_
_entity_poly.entity_id
_entity_poly.type
_entity_poly.pdbx_seq_one_letter_code
_entity_poly.pdbx_strand_id
1 'polypeptide(L)'
;MAPNPGPYTGPGTNTWIVDAGPVVAVIDPGPDDDAHLDALDKRLAGKTVAVVLVTHGHPDHLPLAVRFAAPHHASVQRYPELRDGEIVRAGALNLTALYTPGHSADHLCFLIAEDRAVFTGDLILGQGSSMVTYPEGDVAAYLHSLDRLASLEPQILFPGHWDPVTEAMAKIDEYRRHRLEREAQVLAEVRRGAGTPTDLTRRVYGDLDDRLMVAAEMTLRAHLRKLVDDGVVRERGEVYEASVAPTYRRKQIWDWLARGATTFEAMVDVPKALRGALDTAFRATSLRPIAVSEADRGLTTKTLFELDGGHSVEAVVMRYADRSTLCISSQAGCPIGCPFCATGKFPFGRNLKAHEIVEQAVDAARVLAEEGRRLSHVVFMGMGEPMANYHAVVDSVRRLADPDLLGISPRRIVVSTSGLIPRITQLGEEKIPVTLAISLHAARDELRDVLVPINRKYPVRDLVDTAQAYADRTGRRVSYEWVMLAGVNESERDARELGALLKGKLAHVNLIPFNPVEDTPYRAPDRASIRAFKDMIEAQGLNVTVRDTRGREADAACGQLHERVMRSRQTAGV
;
A
#
# COMPACT_ATOMS: atom_id res chain seq x y z
N MET A 1 -22.59 25.61 36.47
CA MET A 1 -21.30 26.27 36.20
C MET A 1 -20.78 26.80 37.52
N ALA A 2 -19.54 26.48 37.85
CA ALA A 2 -18.86 26.92 39.05
C ALA A 2 -18.47 28.42 38.96
N PRO A 3 -18.40 29.14 40.09
CA PRO A 3 -18.14 30.58 40.12
C PRO A 3 -16.64 30.93 40.05
N ASN A 4 -15.92 30.38 39.07
CA ASN A 4 -14.46 30.52 38.90
C ASN A 4 -14.07 31.13 37.53
N PRO A 5 -14.54 32.33 37.16
CA PRO A 5 -14.19 32.93 35.87
C PRO A 5 -12.71 33.29 35.80
N GLY A 6 -12.13 33.19 34.61
CA GLY A 6 -10.70 33.44 34.42
C GLY A 6 -10.23 33.31 32.98
N PRO A 7 -8.94 33.60 32.71
CA PRO A 7 -8.38 33.52 31.35
C PRO A 7 -8.45 32.13 30.72
N TYR A 8 -8.43 31.07 31.54
CA TYR A 8 -8.47 29.67 31.09
C TYR A 8 -9.87 29.05 31.25
N THR A 9 -10.59 29.43 32.30
CA THR A 9 -11.92 28.91 32.63
C THR A 9 -13.07 29.71 32.02
N GLY A 10 -12.78 30.86 31.39
CA GLY A 10 -13.79 31.70 30.76
C GLY A 10 -14.81 32.24 31.76
N PRO A 11 -16.11 31.88 31.63
CA PRO A 11 -17.16 32.30 32.56
C PRO A 11 -17.18 31.42 33.83
N GLY A 12 -16.47 30.29 33.82
CA GLY A 12 -16.42 29.29 34.88
C GLY A 12 -16.38 27.85 34.32
N THR A 13 -16.14 26.88 35.20
CA THR A 13 -16.14 25.45 34.84
C THR A 13 -17.57 24.90 34.83
N ASN A 14 -17.92 24.16 33.78
CA ASN A 14 -19.21 23.49 33.68
C ASN A 14 -19.22 22.23 34.53
N THR A 15 -20.31 22.08 35.29
CA THR A 15 -20.69 20.82 35.92
C THR A 15 -21.94 20.31 35.24
N TRP A 16 -21.85 19.13 34.66
CA TRP A 16 -22.96 18.53 33.93
C TRP A 16 -23.74 17.57 34.82
N ILE A 17 -25.06 17.79 34.90
CA ILE A 17 -26.00 16.89 35.57
C ILE A 17 -26.74 16.15 34.47
N VAL A 18 -26.50 14.84 34.34
CA VAL A 18 -27.12 13.97 33.35
C VAL A 18 -28.25 13.19 34.02
N ASP A 19 -29.48 13.38 33.56
CA ASP A 19 -30.69 12.89 34.21
C ASP A 19 -31.35 11.75 33.40
N ALA A 20 -31.70 10.65 34.06
CA ALA A 20 -32.64 9.64 33.53
C ALA A 20 -33.70 9.25 34.55
N GLY A 21 -34.48 10.23 35.01
CA GLY A 21 -35.59 10.06 35.94
C GLY A 21 -35.18 10.42 37.38
N PRO A 22 -35.25 9.51 38.36
CA PRO A 22 -34.84 9.83 39.73
C PRO A 22 -33.33 9.68 39.96
N VAL A 23 -32.60 9.05 39.03
CA VAL A 23 -31.16 8.77 39.15
C VAL A 23 -30.37 9.66 38.20
N VAL A 24 -29.26 10.22 38.69
CA VAL A 24 -28.40 11.14 37.93
C VAL A 24 -26.93 10.72 37.98
N ALA A 25 -26.19 11.11 36.95
CA ALA A 25 -24.72 11.17 36.96
C ALA A 25 -24.28 12.64 36.96
N VAL A 26 -23.22 12.95 37.69
CA VAL A 26 -22.61 14.29 37.70
C VAL A 26 -21.22 14.20 37.07
N ILE A 27 -20.92 15.07 36.12
CA ILE A 27 -19.62 15.12 35.42
C ILE A 27 -18.95 16.45 35.72
N ASP A 28 -17.70 16.40 36.15
CA ASP A 28 -16.86 17.55 36.52
C ASP A 28 -17.53 18.48 37.55
N PRO A 29 -17.60 18.06 38.82
CA PRO A 29 -18.25 18.84 39.88
C PRO A 29 -17.57 20.17 40.15
N GLY A 30 -16.33 20.38 39.68
CA GLY A 30 -15.71 21.69 39.63
C GLY A 30 -14.65 21.91 40.72
N PRO A 31 -14.23 23.18 40.92
CA PRO A 31 -13.33 23.54 42.02
C PRO A 31 -14.02 23.35 43.37
N ASP A 32 -13.22 23.19 44.43
CA ASP A 32 -13.73 23.04 45.79
C ASP A 32 -14.29 24.38 46.32
N ASP A 33 -15.58 24.61 46.09
CA ASP A 33 -16.30 25.85 46.45
C ASP A 33 -17.62 25.54 47.16
N ASP A 34 -17.87 26.22 48.28
CA ASP A 34 -19.04 25.96 49.13
C ASP A 34 -20.34 26.45 48.48
N ALA A 35 -20.31 27.60 47.79
CA ALA A 35 -21.50 28.14 47.13
C ALA A 35 -21.93 27.27 45.93
N HIS A 36 -20.96 26.70 45.21
CA HIS A 36 -21.20 25.75 44.13
C HIS A 36 -21.74 24.42 44.65
N LEU A 37 -21.18 23.90 45.75
CA LEU A 37 -21.70 22.69 46.41
C LEU A 37 -23.17 22.87 46.83
N ASP A 38 -23.48 23.96 47.53
CA ASP A 38 -24.85 24.28 47.94
C ASP A 38 -25.81 24.39 46.74
N ALA A 39 -25.33 24.95 45.62
CA ALA A 39 -26.12 25.07 44.39
C ALA A 39 -26.39 23.69 43.74
N LEU A 40 -25.40 22.79 43.73
CA LEU A 40 -25.56 21.42 43.24
C LEU A 40 -26.54 20.64 44.11
N ASP A 41 -26.39 20.67 45.44
CA ASP A 41 -27.26 19.99 46.39
C ASP A 41 -28.71 20.46 46.25
N LYS A 42 -28.91 21.78 46.13
CA LYS A 42 -30.24 22.35 45.89
C LYS A 42 -30.83 21.91 44.56
N ARG A 43 -30.02 21.84 43.50
CA ARG A 43 -30.48 21.42 42.16
C ARG A 43 -30.82 19.93 42.10
N LEU A 44 -30.13 19.12 42.91
CA LEU A 44 -30.27 17.66 42.98
C LEU A 44 -31.21 17.20 44.09
N ALA A 45 -31.89 18.13 44.78
CA ALA A 45 -32.87 17.80 45.80
C ALA A 45 -33.94 16.81 45.28
N GLY A 46 -34.06 15.66 45.95
CA GLY A 46 -34.98 14.59 45.57
C GLY A 46 -34.48 13.66 44.45
N LYS A 47 -33.23 13.81 44.00
CA LYS A 47 -32.56 12.92 43.05
C LYS A 47 -31.55 12.01 43.77
N THR A 48 -31.27 10.86 43.17
CA THR A 48 -30.21 9.94 43.60
C THR A 48 -29.00 10.11 42.70
N VAL A 49 -27.89 10.60 43.25
CA VAL A 49 -26.61 10.68 42.51
C VAL A 49 -25.96 9.29 42.54
N ALA A 50 -25.92 8.61 41.40
CA ALA A 50 -25.35 7.26 41.32
C ALA A 50 -23.82 7.29 41.21
N VAL A 51 -23.29 8.26 40.47
CA VAL A 51 -21.85 8.34 40.16
C VAL A 51 -21.44 9.78 39.90
N VAL A 52 -20.21 10.10 40.31
CA VAL A 52 -19.50 11.32 39.93
C VAL A 52 -18.38 10.91 38.98
N LEU A 53 -18.39 11.48 37.78
CA LEU A 53 -17.39 11.26 36.75
C LEU A 53 -16.50 12.49 36.65
N VAL A 54 -15.21 12.27 36.44
CA VAL A 54 -14.24 13.37 36.23
C VAL A 54 -13.52 13.13 34.92
N THR A 55 -13.51 14.15 34.06
CA THR A 55 -12.84 14.10 32.75
C THR A 55 -11.33 14.07 32.92
N HIS A 56 -10.77 14.90 33.79
CA HIS A 56 -9.33 14.95 34.07
C HIS A 56 -9.01 15.66 35.41
N GLY A 57 -7.78 15.52 35.89
CA GLY A 57 -7.36 15.93 37.23
C GLY A 57 -7.06 17.41 37.46
N HIS A 58 -7.45 18.34 36.58
CA HIS A 58 -7.12 19.75 36.75
C HIS A 58 -7.88 20.42 37.92
N PRO A 59 -7.30 21.47 38.54
CA PRO A 59 -7.81 22.04 39.81
C PRO A 59 -9.21 22.62 39.76
N ASP A 60 -9.75 22.86 38.58
CA ASP A 60 -11.06 23.44 38.36
C ASP A 60 -12.11 22.38 37.97
N HIS A 61 -11.73 21.11 37.80
CA HIS A 61 -12.66 20.00 37.50
C HIS A 61 -12.82 19.01 38.66
N LEU A 62 -11.70 18.60 39.28
CA LEU A 62 -11.63 17.47 40.22
C LEU A 62 -11.92 17.81 41.70
N PRO A 63 -11.43 18.91 42.30
CA PRO A 63 -11.32 19.01 43.75
C PRO A 63 -12.61 18.83 44.55
N LEU A 64 -13.76 19.25 44.02
CA LEU A 64 -15.05 19.08 44.71
C LEU A 64 -15.56 17.63 44.69
N ALA A 65 -15.04 16.76 43.83
CA ALA A 65 -15.67 15.48 43.50
C ALA A 65 -15.87 14.55 44.69
N VAL A 66 -14.86 14.38 45.54
CA VAL A 66 -14.95 13.48 46.70
C VAL A 66 -15.88 14.07 47.76
N ARG A 67 -15.80 15.37 47.99
CA ARG A 67 -16.62 16.08 48.99
C ARG A 67 -18.10 16.07 48.60
N PHE A 68 -18.39 16.31 47.33
CA PHE A 68 -19.75 16.22 46.77
C PHE A 68 -20.29 14.78 46.74
N ALA A 69 -19.48 13.79 46.37
CA ALA A 69 -19.94 12.40 46.27
C ALA A 69 -20.30 11.77 47.63
N ALA A 70 -19.62 12.18 48.71
CA ALA A 70 -19.71 11.52 50.01
C ALA A 70 -21.12 11.55 50.65
N PRO A 71 -21.85 12.68 50.72
CA PRO A 71 -23.23 12.70 51.25
C PRO A 71 -24.22 11.87 50.42
N HIS A 72 -23.93 11.67 49.13
CA HIS A 72 -24.77 10.88 48.23
C HIS A 72 -24.41 9.39 48.21
N HIS A 73 -23.34 8.97 48.89
CA HIS A 73 -22.77 7.63 48.80
C HIS A 73 -22.42 7.21 47.35
N ALA A 74 -22.10 8.19 46.50
CA ALA A 74 -21.74 7.97 45.10
C ALA A 74 -20.25 7.60 44.97
N SER A 75 -19.90 6.79 43.96
CA SER A 75 -18.50 6.58 43.59
C SER A 75 -17.97 7.73 42.75
N VAL A 76 -16.74 8.16 42.97
CA VAL A 76 -15.99 9.01 42.04
C VAL A 76 -15.20 8.13 41.08
N GLN A 77 -15.42 8.25 39.78
CA GLN A 77 -14.72 7.46 38.76
C GLN A 77 -14.01 8.37 37.76
N ARG A 78 -12.75 8.05 37.48
CA ARG A 78 -11.83 8.79 36.62
C ARG A 78 -10.68 7.88 36.17
N TYR A 79 -9.83 8.34 35.28
CA TYR A 79 -8.61 7.62 34.92
C TYR A 79 -7.59 7.63 36.10
N PRO A 80 -6.82 6.55 36.33
CA PRO A 80 -6.75 5.30 35.58
C PRO A 80 -7.73 4.21 36.05
N GLU A 81 -8.53 4.47 37.08
CA GLU A 81 -9.47 3.48 37.63
C GLU A 81 -10.59 3.14 36.66
N LEU A 82 -11.08 4.13 35.91
CA LEU A 82 -12.05 3.98 34.82
C LEU A 82 -11.32 3.91 33.49
N ARG A 83 -11.42 2.77 32.80
CA ARG A 83 -10.66 2.51 31.57
C ARG A 83 -11.46 2.81 30.32
N ASP A 84 -10.74 2.86 29.20
CA ASP A 84 -11.31 3.06 27.89
C ASP A 84 -12.39 2.03 27.53
N GLY A 85 -13.53 2.50 27.04
CA GLY A 85 -14.67 1.68 26.62
C GLY A 85 -15.51 1.11 27.77
N GLU A 86 -15.14 1.35 29.03
CA GLU A 86 -15.96 0.93 30.17
C GLU A 86 -17.27 1.73 30.21
N ILE A 87 -18.37 1.02 30.48
CA ILE A 87 -19.71 1.60 30.53
C ILE A 87 -20.09 1.80 31.99
N VAL A 88 -20.23 3.06 32.38
CA VAL A 88 -20.75 3.47 33.68
C VAL A 88 -22.27 3.56 33.59
N ARG A 89 -22.95 2.81 34.45
CA ARG A 89 -24.42 2.74 34.48
C ARG A 89 -24.98 3.57 35.63
N ALA A 90 -25.88 4.50 35.33
CA ALA A 90 -26.60 5.32 36.31
C ALA A 90 -28.10 5.29 36.01
N GLY A 91 -28.83 4.39 36.66
CA GLY A 91 -30.24 4.15 36.32
C GLY A 91 -30.37 3.60 34.89
N ALA A 92 -31.06 4.32 34.02
CA ALA A 92 -31.17 3.98 32.59
C ALA A 92 -30.06 4.60 31.73
N LEU A 93 -29.17 5.43 32.29
CA LEU A 93 -28.04 6.03 31.55
C LEU A 93 -26.91 5.02 31.37
N ASN A 94 -26.38 4.96 30.15
CA ASN A 94 -25.13 4.29 29.81
C ASN A 94 -24.11 5.34 29.34
N LEU A 95 -23.15 5.67 30.20
CA LEU A 95 -22.06 6.58 29.89
C LEU A 95 -20.82 5.75 29.55
N THR A 96 -20.39 5.80 28.30
CA THR A 96 -19.16 5.12 27.87
C THR A 96 -17.97 6.04 28.11
N ALA A 97 -17.00 5.58 28.89
CA ALA A 97 -15.73 6.27 29.07
C ALA A 97 -14.89 6.14 27.79
N LEU A 98 -14.38 7.27 27.31
CA LEU A 98 -13.50 7.34 26.15
C LEU A 98 -12.17 7.92 26.59
N TYR A 99 -11.12 7.12 26.57
CA TYR A 99 -9.77 7.62 26.83
C TYR A 99 -9.33 8.51 25.68
N THR A 100 -9.16 9.79 26.01
CA THR A 100 -8.91 10.89 25.08
C THR A 100 -7.74 11.77 25.56
N PRO A 101 -6.54 11.18 25.76
CA PRO A 101 -5.38 11.90 26.24
C PRO A 101 -4.92 12.97 25.26
N GLY A 102 -4.12 13.91 25.76
CA GLY A 102 -3.39 14.88 24.95
C GLY A 102 -3.46 16.29 25.50
N HIS A 103 -4.60 16.70 26.05
CA HIS A 103 -4.65 17.91 26.89
C HIS A 103 -3.94 17.64 28.22
N SER A 104 -4.39 16.57 28.90
CA SER A 104 -3.69 15.91 30.00
C SER A 104 -3.58 14.41 29.68
N ALA A 105 -2.67 13.72 30.39
CA ALA A 105 -2.46 12.29 30.21
C ALA A 105 -3.59 11.42 30.77
N ASP A 106 -4.42 11.96 31.68
CA ASP A 106 -5.52 11.27 32.35
C ASP A 106 -6.90 11.60 31.76
N HIS A 107 -6.94 12.30 30.61
CA HIS A 107 -8.18 12.84 30.07
C HIS A 107 -9.14 11.76 29.53
N LEU A 108 -10.42 11.89 29.91
CA LEU A 108 -11.56 11.11 29.47
C LEU A 108 -12.64 12.01 28.87
N CYS A 109 -13.31 11.53 27.84
CA CYS A 109 -14.64 12.00 27.44
C CYS A 109 -15.69 10.97 27.86
N PHE A 110 -16.95 11.40 28.00
CA PHE A 110 -18.07 10.50 28.28
C PHE A 110 -19.11 10.58 27.18
N LEU A 111 -19.45 9.44 26.58
CA LEU A 111 -20.42 9.32 25.48
C LEU A 111 -21.74 8.74 25.99
N ILE A 112 -22.84 9.40 25.64
CA ILE A 112 -24.18 8.80 25.61
C ILE A 112 -24.46 8.42 24.15
N ALA A 113 -24.41 7.13 23.86
CA ALA A 113 -24.40 6.64 22.47
C ALA A 113 -25.74 6.87 21.77
N GLU A 114 -26.84 6.71 22.51
CA GLU A 114 -28.21 6.87 22.03
C GLU A 114 -28.47 8.28 21.50
N ASP A 115 -27.91 9.30 22.17
CA ASP A 115 -28.09 10.71 21.83
C ASP A 115 -26.93 11.28 21.00
N ARG A 116 -25.86 10.50 20.79
CA ARG A 116 -24.59 10.97 20.20
C ARG A 116 -24.08 12.24 20.90
N ALA A 117 -24.29 12.32 22.20
CA ALA A 117 -23.88 13.42 23.06
C ALA A 117 -22.56 13.09 23.74
N VAL A 118 -21.59 14.00 23.70
CA VAL A 118 -20.28 13.77 24.32
C VAL A 118 -19.91 14.89 25.27
N PHE A 119 -19.60 14.52 26.50
CA PHE A 119 -18.98 15.39 27.50
C PHE A 119 -17.48 15.41 27.25
N THR A 120 -16.99 16.55 26.75
CA THR A 120 -15.63 16.64 26.20
C THR A 120 -14.61 17.11 27.21
N GLY A 121 -15.02 17.61 28.37
CA GLY A 121 -14.10 18.28 29.30
C GLY A 121 -13.29 19.33 28.55
N ASP A 122 -11.97 19.26 28.71
CA ASP A 122 -11.04 20.20 28.08
C ASP A 122 -10.40 19.67 26.80
N LEU A 123 -10.87 18.54 26.27
CA LEU A 123 -10.53 18.15 24.90
C LEU A 123 -11.02 19.19 23.88
N ILE A 124 -12.26 19.68 24.04
CA ILE A 124 -12.87 20.74 23.22
C ILE A 124 -13.68 21.68 24.12
N LEU A 125 -13.47 22.98 23.95
CA LEU A 125 -14.20 24.07 24.60
C LEU A 125 -15.25 24.68 23.68
N GLY A 126 -16.29 25.30 24.24
CA GLY A 126 -17.33 25.97 23.45
C GLY A 126 -16.82 27.19 22.68
N GLN A 127 -15.87 27.94 23.25
CA GLN A 127 -15.20 29.06 22.60
C GLN A 127 -13.67 28.93 22.68
N GLY A 128 -12.98 29.44 21.66
CA GLY A 128 -11.51 29.36 21.60
C GLY A 128 -11.00 27.94 21.38
N SER A 129 -9.77 27.69 21.83
CA SER A 129 -9.11 26.38 21.77
C SER A 129 -8.51 25.99 23.12
N SER A 130 -8.63 24.73 23.52
CA SER A 130 -7.90 24.21 24.69
C SER A 130 -6.39 24.41 24.55
N MET A 131 -5.64 24.43 25.64
CA MET A 131 -4.18 24.42 25.56
C MET A 131 -3.66 22.98 25.53
N VAL A 132 -2.55 22.74 24.82
CA VAL A 132 -1.82 21.46 24.87
C VAL A 132 -0.39 21.81 25.19
N THR A 133 0.03 21.59 26.44
CA THR A 133 1.23 22.22 27.00
C THR A 133 2.22 21.19 27.51
N TYR A 134 3.49 21.32 27.12
CA TYR A 134 4.55 20.41 27.58
C TYR A 134 4.91 20.69 29.05
N PRO A 135 5.21 19.68 29.90
CA PRO A 135 5.35 18.24 29.56
C PRO A 135 4.07 17.41 29.68
N GLU A 136 2.98 17.97 30.17
CA GLU A 136 1.76 17.20 30.49
C GLU A 136 0.95 16.82 29.23
N GLY A 137 0.85 17.76 28.29
CA GLY A 137 0.12 17.63 27.05
C GLY A 137 0.96 17.03 25.92
N ASP A 138 0.28 16.30 25.04
CA ASP A 138 0.82 15.60 23.88
C ASP A 138 -0.05 15.90 22.65
N VAL A 139 0.54 16.59 21.66
CA VAL A 139 -0.18 17.00 20.45
C VAL A 139 -0.60 15.81 19.58
N ALA A 140 0.19 14.73 19.55
CA ALA A 140 -0.12 13.55 18.74
C ALA A 140 -1.29 12.77 19.36
N ALA A 141 -1.24 12.57 20.67
CA ALA A 141 -2.34 11.99 21.44
C ALA A 141 -3.61 12.85 21.30
N TYR A 142 -3.48 14.17 21.39
CA TYR A 142 -4.60 15.10 21.27
C TYR A 142 -5.28 15.02 19.89
N LEU A 143 -4.50 15.01 18.80
CA LEU A 143 -5.03 14.83 17.43
C LEU A 143 -5.72 13.47 17.26
N HIS A 144 -5.16 12.40 17.84
CA HIS A 144 -5.79 11.08 17.82
C HIS A 144 -7.13 11.08 18.59
N SER A 145 -7.18 11.76 19.73
CA SER A 145 -8.39 11.94 20.53
C SER A 145 -9.47 12.72 19.79
N LEU A 146 -9.10 13.75 19.02
CA LEU A 146 -10.01 14.47 18.13
C LEU A 146 -10.53 13.60 16.97
N ASP A 147 -9.64 12.84 16.31
CA ASP A 147 -10.03 11.92 15.22
C ASP A 147 -10.97 10.81 15.74
N ARG A 148 -10.72 10.32 16.96
CA ARG A 148 -11.58 9.36 17.66
C ARG A 148 -12.94 9.98 17.93
N LEU A 149 -13.00 11.18 18.49
CA LEU A 149 -14.24 11.87 18.78
C LEU A 149 -15.04 12.14 17.49
N ALA A 150 -14.39 12.56 16.42
CA ALA A 150 -15.01 12.74 15.10
C ALA A 150 -15.62 11.45 14.54
N SER A 151 -14.99 10.29 14.79
CA SER A 151 -15.49 9.00 14.29
C SER A 151 -16.79 8.53 14.94
N LEU A 152 -17.14 9.09 16.10
CA LEU A 152 -18.42 8.88 16.77
C LEU A 152 -19.53 9.75 16.15
N GLU A 153 -19.14 10.70 15.30
CA GLU A 153 -19.99 11.70 14.68
C GLU A 153 -20.95 12.36 15.70
N PRO A 154 -20.45 12.99 16.77
CA PRO A 154 -21.32 13.55 17.81
C PRO A 154 -22.28 14.59 17.25
N GLN A 155 -23.50 14.63 17.79
CA GLN A 155 -24.49 15.65 17.46
C GLN A 155 -24.32 16.90 18.34
N ILE A 156 -23.85 16.73 19.57
CA ILE A 156 -23.64 17.82 20.51
C ILE A 156 -22.44 17.53 21.41
N LEU A 157 -21.65 18.57 21.70
CA LEU A 157 -20.56 18.52 22.65
C LEU A 157 -20.90 19.33 23.91
N PHE A 158 -20.58 18.77 25.06
CA PHE A 158 -20.73 19.38 26.38
C PHE A 158 -19.34 19.65 26.96
N PRO A 159 -18.79 20.85 26.72
CA PRO A 159 -17.41 21.18 27.10
C PRO A 159 -17.25 21.45 28.59
N GLY A 160 -16.00 21.41 29.06
CA GLY A 160 -15.59 21.86 30.38
C GLY A 160 -15.83 23.36 30.61
N HIS A 161 -15.74 24.16 29.54
CA HIS A 161 -15.96 25.60 29.57
C HIS A 161 -16.81 26.08 28.40
N TRP A 162 -17.56 27.16 28.63
CA TRP A 162 -18.49 27.80 27.68
C TRP A 162 -19.72 26.95 27.35
N ASP A 163 -20.58 27.46 26.46
CA ASP A 163 -21.85 26.83 26.11
C ASP A 163 -21.66 25.51 25.32
N PRO A 164 -22.67 24.60 25.34
CA PRO A 164 -22.69 23.43 24.48
C PRO A 164 -22.55 23.78 23.00
N VAL A 165 -21.92 22.87 22.25
CA VAL A 165 -21.66 23.04 20.82
C VAL A 165 -22.58 22.14 20.01
N THR A 166 -23.55 22.72 19.31
CA THR A 166 -24.49 21.99 18.44
C THR A 166 -23.90 21.68 17.07
N GLU A 167 -22.94 22.49 16.59
CA GLU A 167 -22.17 22.22 15.37
C GLU A 167 -20.93 21.39 15.69
N ALA A 168 -21.14 20.24 16.33
CA ALA A 168 -20.10 19.43 16.95
C ALA A 168 -18.97 19.05 15.97
N MET A 169 -19.32 18.53 14.79
CA MET A 169 -18.35 18.15 13.77
C MET A 169 -17.52 19.34 13.27
N ALA A 170 -18.16 20.49 13.03
CA ALA A 170 -17.46 21.68 12.58
C ALA A 170 -16.45 22.18 13.62
N LYS A 171 -16.78 22.07 14.92
CA LYS A 171 -15.88 22.45 16.00
C LYS A 171 -14.70 21.50 16.17
N ILE A 172 -14.92 20.20 16.01
CA ILE A 172 -13.83 19.19 16.02
C ILE A 172 -12.86 19.47 14.86
N ASP A 173 -13.38 19.74 13.66
CA ASP A 173 -12.58 20.07 12.49
C ASP A 173 -11.82 21.38 12.65
N GLU A 174 -12.44 22.41 13.26
CA GLU A 174 -11.78 23.67 13.62
C GLU A 174 -10.57 23.43 14.53
N TYR A 175 -10.73 22.64 15.59
CA TYR A 175 -9.65 22.30 16.52
C TYR A 175 -8.52 21.55 15.83
N ARG A 176 -8.87 20.55 15.02
CA ARG A 176 -7.90 19.77 14.25
C ARG A 176 -7.10 20.64 13.30
N ARG A 177 -7.78 21.48 12.52
CA ARG A 177 -7.15 22.43 11.59
C ARG A 177 -6.22 23.40 12.34
N HIS A 178 -6.69 23.98 13.43
CA HIS A 178 -5.90 24.92 14.24
C HIS A 178 -4.58 24.30 14.73
N ARG A 179 -4.58 23.04 15.20
CA ARG A 179 -3.35 22.34 15.63
C ARG A 179 -2.40 22.04 14.47
N LEU A 180 -2.91 21.59 13.34
CA LEU A 180 -2.10 21.27 12.17
C LEU A 180 -1.50 22.53 11.52
N GLU A 181 -2.25 23.62 11.48
CA GLU A 181 -1.74 24.93 11.03
C GLU A 181 -0.63 25.43 11.95
N ARG A 182 -0.80 25.32 13.27
CA ARG A 182 0.25 25.70 14.22
C ARG A 182 1.49 24.83 14.05
N GLU A 183 1.34 23.52 13.93
CA GLU A 183 2.46 22.60 13.67
C GLU A 183 3.22 22.97 12.39
N ALA A 184 2.50 23.32 11.31
CA ALA A 184 3.11 23.75 10.06
C ALA A 184 3.91 25.05 10.23
N GLN A 185 3.41 26.01 11.01
CA GLN A 185 4.13 27.25 11.34
C GLN A 185 5.42 26.96 12.13
N VAL A 186 5.36 26.10 13.15
CA VAL A 186 6.54 25.69 13.93
C VAL A 186 7.59 25.05 13.03
N LEU A 187 7.18 24.09 12.19
CA LEU A 187 8.08 23.41 11.28
C LEU A 187 8.70 24.35 10.24
N ALA A 188 7.93 25.33 9.74
CA ALA A 188 8.43 26.35 8.82
C ALA A 188 9.55 27.18 9.47
N GLU A 189 9.39 27.61 10.71
CA GLU A 189 10.41 28.40 11.42
C GLU A 189 11.65 27.57 11.78
N VAL A 190 11.48 26.29 12.13
CA VAL A 190 12.62 25.37 12.34
C VAL A 190 13.41 25.14 11.04
N ARG A 191 12.72 25.03 9.90
CA ARG A 191 13.37 24.91 8.57
C ARG A 191 14.07 26.19 8.14
N ARG A 192 13.55 27.35 8.54
CA ARG A 192 14.15 28.66 8.26
C ARG A 192 15.48 28.83 8.99
N GLY A 193 15.59 28.27 10.19
CA GLY A 193 16.86 28.15 10.89
C GLY A 193 16.69 27.55 12.28
N ALA A 194 17.71 26.83 12.73
CA ALA A 194 17.72 26.24 14.07
C ALA A 194 17.49 27.30 15.17
N GLY A 195 16.92 26.89 16.31
CA GLY A 195 16.63 27.80 17.41
C GLY A 195 16.21 27.10 18.69
N THR A 196 16.26 27.84 19.79
CA THR A 196 15.68 27.42 21.07
C THR A 196 14.16 27.55 21.06
N PRO A 197 13.42 26.90 21.99
CA PRO A 197 11.98 27.10 22.12
C PRO A 197 11.60 28.57 22.25
N THR A 198 12.31 29.34 23.06
CA THR A 198 12.05 30.78 23.22
C THR A 198 12.26 31.54 21.91
N ASP A 199 13.32 31.23 21.14
CA ASP A 199 13.54 31.85 19.83
C ASP A 199 12.41 31.52 18.84
N LEU A 200 12.06 30.24 18.76
CA LEU A 200 11.03 29.74 17.84
C LEU A 200 9.64 30.25 18.22
N THR A 201 9.34 30.39 19.52
CA THR A 201 8.09 31.01 20.00
C THR A 201 7.98 32.45 19.53
N ARG A 202 9.04 33.26 19.70
CA ARG A 202 9.02 34.65 19.20
C ARG A 202 8.84 34.73 17.69
N ARG A 203 9.46 33.83 16.93
CA ARG A 203 9.28 33.78 15.46
C ARG A 203 7.87 33.40 15.04
N VAL A 204 7.23 32.48 15.76
CA VAL A 204 5.90 31.94 15.43
C VAL A 204 4.76 32.83 15.95
N TYR A 205 4.92 33.46 17.12
CA TYR A 205 3.87 34.21 17.81
C TYR A 205 4.08 35.73 17.80
N GLY A 206 5.28 36.23 17.45
CA GLY A 206 5.60 37.65 17.49
C GLY A 206 5.74 38.19 18.93
N ASP A 207 5.37 39.45 19.12
CA ASP A 207 5.34 40.11 20.43
C ASP A 207 3.98 39.87 21.10
N LEU A 208 3.97 39.18 22.24
CA LEU A 208 2.83 39.01 23.14
C LEU A 208 3.19 39.50 24.54
N ASP A 209 2.18 39.75 25.38
CA ASP A 209 2.39 40.01 26.81
C ASP A 209 3.15 38.85 27.49
N ASP A 210 3.96 39.16 28.51
CA ASP A 210 4.88 38.20 29.15
C ASP A 210 4.19 36.90 29.61
N ARG A 211 2.98 37.00 30.17
CA ARG A 211 2.21 35.82 30.63
C ARG A 211 1.74 34.95 29.46
N LEU A 212 1.36 35.56 28.34
CA LEU A 212 0.91 34.84 27.14
C LEU A 212 2.10 34.20 26.41
N MET A 213 3.28 34.84 26.45
CA MET A 213 4.52 34.26 25.92
C MET A 213 4.90 32.95 26.61
N VAL A 214 4.74 32.85 27.93
CA VAL A 214 5.01 31.61 28.67
C VAL A 214 4.07 30.48 28.20
N ALA A 215 2.77 30.75 28.11
CA ALA A 215 1.80 29.76 27.65
C ALA A 215 2.02 29.35 26.17
N ALA A 216 2.39 30.31 25.33
CA ALA A 216 2.74 30.07 23.93
C ALA A 216 4.01 29.20 23.80
N GLU A 217 5.03 29.43 24.63
CA GLU A 217 6.23 28.58 24.64
C GLU A 217 5.92 27.15 25.08
N MET A 218 5.10 26.96 26.12
CA MET A 218 4.72 25.60 26.55
C MET A 218 3.94 24.85 25.47
N THR A 219 3.08 25.55 24.71
CA THR A 219 2.36 24.99 23.56
C THR A 219 3.31 24.67 22.41
N LEU A 220 4.25 25.58 22.11
CA LEU A 220 5.27 25.37 21.08
C LEU A 220 6.13 24.14 21.40
N ARG A 221 6.54 23.96 22.66
CA ARG A 221 7.32 22.80 23.11
C ARG A 221 6.57 21.49 22.88
N ALA A 222 5.26 21.44 23.09
CA ALA A 222 4.46 20.25 22.80
C ALA A 222 4.46 19.91 21.30
N HIS A 223 4.37 20.93 20.42
CA HIS A 223 4.52 20.73 18.98
C HIS A 223 5.94 20.29 18.58
N LEU A 224 6.98 20.92 19.14
CA LEU A 224 8.37 20.52 18.89
C LEU A 224 8.61 19.08 19.31
N ARG A 225 8.08 18.66 20.46
CA ARG A 225 8.20 17.28 20.93
C ARG A 225 7.58 16.29 19.93
N LYS A 226 6.34 16.54 19.50
CA LYS A 226 5.71 15.73 18.46
C LYS A 226 6.53 15.70 17.17
N LEU A 227 7.03 16.84 16.70
CA LEU A 227 7.84 16.94 15.48
C LEU A 227 9.19 16.18 15.60
N VAL A 228 9.76 16.12 16.81
CA VAL A 228 10.92 15.29 17.13
C VAL A 228 10.56 13.80 17.10
N ASP A 229 9.46 13.41 17.74
CA ASP A 229 8.96 12.03 17.75
C ASP A 229 8.58 11.56 16.33
N ASP A 230 8.05 12.45 15.50
CA ASP A 230 7.78 12.24 14.07
C ASP A 230 9.06 12.22 13.22
N GLY A 231 10.23 12.54 13.77
CA GLY A 231 11.50 12.53 13.06
C GLY A 231 11.65 13.59 11.97
N VAL A 232 10.78 14.62 11.96
CA VAL A 232 10.86 15.80 11.07
C VAL A 232 11.68 16.94 11.65
N VAL A 233 11.92 16.91 12.95
CA VAL A 233 12.81 17.82 13.68
C VAL A 233 13.80 16.98 14.50
N ARG A 234 15.01 17.50 14.71
CA ARG A 234 16.00 16.93 15.64
C ARG A 234 16.27 17.91 16.76
N GLU A 235 16.47 17.38 17.96
CA GLU A 235 16.82 18.14 19.16
C GLU A 235 18.30 17.90 19.51
N ARG A 236 19.07 18.97 19.75
CA ARG A 236 20.46 18.94 20.22
C ARG A 236 20.61 19.88 21.41
N GLY A 237 20.50 19.34 22.63
CA GLY A 237 20.35 20.19 23.82
C GLY A 237 19.02 20.94 23.74
N GLU A 238 19.03 22.27 23.92
CA GLU A 238 17.83 23.09 23.77
C GLU A 238 17.60 23.62 22.34
N VAL A 239 18.36 23.17 21.35
CA VAL A 239 18.26 23.68 19.97
C VAL A 239 17.57 22.66 19.07
N TYR A 240 16.56 23.12 18.31
CA TYR A 240 15.79 22.32 17.36
C TYR A 240 16.14 22.68 15.92
N GLU A 241 16.36 21.68 15.07
CA GLU A 241 16.71 21.82 13.66
C GLU A 241 15.91 20.87 12.75
N ALA A 242 15.72 21.23 11.47
CA ALA A 242 14.93 20.41 10.56
C ALA A 242 15.62 19.07 10.24
N SER A 243 14.82 17.99 10.21
CA SER A 243 15.21 16.66 9.77
C SER A 243 14.76 16.41 8.33
N VAL A 244 15.40 15.46 7.66
CA VAL A 244 15.13 15.08 6.26
C VAL A 244 14.00 14.02 6.21
N ALA A 245 12.75 14.41 6.54
CA ALA A 245 11.46 13.65 6.50
C ALA A 245 11.30 12.34 7.35
N PRO A 246 10.07 11.96 7.84
CA PRO A 246 9.85 10.68 8.51
C PRO A 246 9.88 9.53 7.51
N THR A 247 10.86 8.66 7.63
CA THR A 247 11.03 7.51 6.75
C THR A 247 9.99 6.41 6.97
N TYR A 248 9.29 6.37 8.12
CA TYR A 248 8.45 5.24 8.52
C TYR A 248 7.09 5.17 7.80
N ARG A 249 6.41 6.29 7.52
CA ARG A 249 5.10 6.30 6.80
C ARG A 249 5.25 5.84 5.36
N ARG A 250 6.37 6.23 4.72
CA ARG A 250 6.75 5.71 3.40
C ARG A 250 6.83 4.19 3.43
N LYS A 251 7.44 3.62 4.48
CA LYS A 251 7.56 2.18 4.64
C LYS A 251 6.19 1.50 4.78
N GLN A 252 5.28 2.02 5.61
CA GLN A 252 3.94 1.44 5.75
C GLN A 252 3.17 1.38 4.43
N ILE A 253 3.13 2.50 3.69
CA ILE A 253 2.45 2.55 2.39
C ILE A 253 3.11 1.57 1.41
N TRP A 254 4.44 1.55 1.38
CA TRP A 254 5.19 0.64 0.53
C TRP A 254 4.90 -0.83 0.84
N ASP A 255 4.85 -1.20 2.12
CA ASP A 255 4.58 -2.57 2.57
C ASP A 255 3.15 -3.03 2.18
N TRP A 256 2.16 -2.13 2.10
CA TRP A 256 0.83 -2.45 1.57
C TRP A 256 0.83 -2.68 0.06
N LEU A 257 1.48 -1.78 -0.69
CA LEU A 257 1.60 -1.91 -2.14
C LEU A 257 2.38 -3.18 -2.51
N ALA A 258 3.44 -3.51 -1.78
CA ALA A 258 4.22 -4.73 -1.96
C ALA A 258 3.41 -6.01 -1.72
N ARG A 259 2.42 -5.97 -0.82
CA ARG A 259 1.46 -7.05 -0.57
C ARG A 259 0.29 -7.09 -1.58
N GLY A 260 0.23 -6.12 -2.49
CA GLY A 260 -0.77 -6.05 -3.55
C GLY A 260 -2.07 -5.33 -3.19
N ALA A 261 -2.03 -4.40 -2.23
CA ALA A 261 -3.16 -3.51 -2.00
C ALA A 261 -3.52 -2.75 -3.29
N THR A 262 -4.76 -2.88 -3.74
CA THR A 262 -5.25 -2.24 -4.96
C THR A 262 -5.98 -0.92 -4.69
N THR A 263 -6.19 -0.57 -3.43
CA THR A 263 -6.81 0.69 -2.97
C THR A 263 -6.06 1.23 -1.77
N PHE A 264 -6.04 2.57 -1.61
CA PHE A 264 -5.50 3.18 -0.38
C PHE A 264 -6.41 2.92 0.82
N GLU A 265 -7.71 2.70 0.61
CA GLU A 265 -8.67 2.38 1.67
C GLU A 265 -8.30 1.10 2.43
N ALA A 266 -7.69 0.11 1.77
CA ALA A 266 -7.24 -1.13 2.38
C ALA A 266 -6.10 -0.94 3.41
N MET A 267 -5.42 0.22 3.43
CA MET A 267 -4.25 0.48 4.26
C MET A 267 -4.66 0.89 5.69
N VAL A 268 -5.24 -0.04 6.45
CA VAL A 268 -5.92 0.23 7.74
C VAL A 268 -5.03 0.84 8.83
N ASP A 269 -3.70 0.69 8.75
CA ASP A 269 -2.71 1.29 9.66
C ASP A 269 -2.17 2.66 9.19
N VAL A 270 -2.67 3.15 8.05
CA VAL A 270 -2.43 4.49 7.51
C VAL A 270 -3.62 5.40 7.87
N PRO A 271 -3.39 6.61 8.40
CA PRO A 271 -4.48 7.51 8.81
C PRO A 271 -5.46 7.80 7.67
N LYS A 272 -6.76 7.83 7.99
CA LYS A 272 -7.84 8.06 7.00
C LYS A 272 -7.63 9.33 6.18
N ALA A 273 -7.18 10.42 6.80
CA ALA A 273 -6.86 11.66 6.10
C ALA A 273 -5.74 11.49 5.05
N LEU A 274 -4.68 10.73 5.38
CA LEU A 274 -3.61 10.43 4.45
C LEU A 274 -4.06 9.49 3.34
N ARG A 275 -4.88 8.47 3.65
CA ARG A 275 -5.50 7.60 2.64
C ARG A 275 -6.35 8.40 1.65
N GLY A 276 -7.21 9.29 2.13
CA GLY A 276 -8.04 10.15 1.28
C GLY A 276 -7.21 11.11 0.41
N ALA A 277 -6.14 11.68 0.95
CA ALA A 277 -5.21 12.52 0.18
C ALA A 277 -4.49 11.71 -0.91
N LEU A 278 -4.06 10.48 -0.61
CA LEU A 278 -3.45 9.57 -1.58
C LEU A 278 -4.42 9.15 -2.67
N ASP A 279 -5.66 8.82 -2.32
CA ASP A 279 -6.70 8.40 -3.27
C ASP A 279 -7.11 9.53 -4.23
N THR A 280 -7.07 10.77 -3.75
CA THR A 280 -7.31 11.96 -4.59
C THR A 280 -6.16 12.21 -5.58
N ALA A 281 -4.91 11.95 -5.17
CA ALA A 281 -3.72 12.34 -5.93
C ALA A 281 -3.13 11.21 -6.78
N PHE A 282 -3.38 9.95 -6.43
CA PHE A 282 -2.71 8.79 -7.01
C PHE A 282 -3.69 7.64 -7.25
N ARG A 283 -3.26 6.67 -8.06
CA ARG A 283 -3.88 5.34 -8.15
C ARG A 283 -2.97 4.34 -7.47
N ALA A 284 -3.54 3.49 -6.60
CA ALA A 284 -2.76 2.45 -5.91
C ALA A 284 -2.26 1.35 -6.87
N THR A 285 -2.96 1.14 -7.99
CA THR A 285 -2.57 0.24 -9.08
C THR A 285 -2.85 0.87 -10.43
N SER A 286 -2.00 0.57 -11.42
CA SER A 286 -2.18 0.91 -12.83
C SER A 286 -2.90 -0.17 -13.64
N LEU A 287 -3.07 -1.37 -13.08
CA LEU A 287 -3.71 -2.50 -13.74
C LEU A 287 -5.18 -2.65 -13.31
N ARG A 288 -6.07 -2.81 -14.29
CA ARG A 288 -7.48 -3.19 -14.06
C ARG A 288 -7.75 -4.58 -14.64
N PRO A 289 -8.04 -5.62 -13.83
CA PRO A 289 -8.43 -6.92 -14.36
C PRO A 289 -9.79 -6.81 -15.05
N ILE A 290 -9.89 -7.28 -16.29
CA ILE A 290 -11.13 -7.21 -17.09
C ILE A 290 -11.65 -8.59 -17.52
N ALA A 291 -10.82 -9.63 -17.47
CA ALA A 291 -11.23 -11.01 -17.67
C ALA A 291 -10.26 -11.97 -16.98
N VAL A 292 -10.76 -13.10 -16.52
CA VAL A 292 -9.97 -14.20 -15.97
C VAL A 292 -10.40 -15.49 -16.67
N SER A 293 -9.44 -16.35 -16.97
CA SER A 293 -9.66 -17.68 -17.53
C SER A 293 -8.81 -18.69 -16.77
N GLU A 294 -9.34 -19.88 -16.54
CA GLU A 294 -8.63 -20.96 -15.86
C GLU A 294 -8.52 -22.18 -16.77
N ALA A 295 -7.44 -22.95 -16.58
CA ALA A 295 -7.16 -24.20 -17.27
C ALA A 295 -6.43 -25.17 -16.33
N ASP A 296 -6.25 -26.42 -16.78
CA ASP A 296 -5.55 -27.48 -16.04
C ASP A 296 -6.15 -27.74 -14.64
N ARG A 297 -7.48 -27.70 -14.53
CA ARG A 297 -8.21 -27.82 -13.25
C ARG A 297 -7.79 -26.74 -12.24
N GLY A 298 -7.66 -25.50 -12.69
CA GLY A 298 -7.30 -24.33 -11.86
C GLY A 298 -5.79 -24.16 -11.61
N LEU A 299 -4.95 -25.09 -12.11
CA LEU A 299 -3.49 -24.99 -11.96
C LEU A 299 -2.86 -23.94 -12.89
N THR A 300 -3.61 -23.42 -13.86
CA THR A 300 -3.20 -22.32 -14.73
C THR A 300 -4.30 -21.26 -14.72
N THR A 301 -3.99 -20.06 -14.24
CA THR A 301 -4.90 -18.89 -14.26
C THR A 301 -4.31 -17.83 -15.16
N LYS A 302 -5.11 -17.33 -16.09
CA LYS A 302 -4.75 -16.23 -16.98
C LYS A 302 -5.64 -15.03 -16.70
N THR A 303 -5.03 -13.88 -16.48
CA THR A 303 -5.71 -12.61 -16.25
C THR A 303 -5.43 -11.67 -17.41
N LEU A 304 -6.48 -11.07 -17.96
CA LEU A 304 -6.40 -9.96 -18.91
C LEU A 304 -6.53 -8.66 -18.13
N PHE A 305 -5.51 -7.83 -18.20
CA PHE A 305 -5.50 -6.49 -17.61
C PHE A 305 -5.72 -5.45 -18.68
N GLU A 306 -6.60 -4.50 -18.40
CA GLU A 306 -6.68 -3.24 -19.11
C GLU A 306 -5.68 -2.25 -18.54
N LEU A 307 -5.05 -1.52 -19.45
CA LEU A 307 -4.05 -0.50 -19.19
C LEU A 307 -4.56 0.88 -19.59
N ASP A 308 -3.91 1.92 -19.08
CA ASP A 308 -4.14 3.28 -19.55
C ASP A 308 -3.96 3.38 -21.08
N GLY A 309 -4.88 4.13 -21.71
CA GLY A 309 -4.92 4.32 -23.17
C GLY A 309 -5.71 3.24 -23.93
N GLY A 310 -6.49 2.40 -23.24
CA GLY A 310 -7.34 1.38 -23.89
C GLY A 310 -6.57 0.16 -24.39
N HIS A 311 -5.31 0.00 -23.98
CA HIS A 311 -4.52 -1.18 -24.26
C HIS A 311 -4.82 -2.29 -23.25
N SER A 312 -4.40 -3.51 -23.55
CA SER A 312 -4.48 -4.60 -22.57
C SER A 312 -3.33 -5.59 -22.73
N VAL A 313 -3.05 -6.31 -21.66
CA VAL A 313 -2.01 -7.34 -21.58
C VAL A 313 -2.49 -8.54 -20.77
N GLU A 314 -1.89 -9.69 -21.05
CA GLU A 314 -2.16 -10.93 -20.31
C GLU A 314 -1.02 -11.24 -19.34
N ALA A 315 -1.36 -11.77 -18.17
CA ALA A 315 -0.42 -12.44 -17.29
C ALA A 315 -0.93 -13.84 -16.94
N VAL A 316 -0.03 -14.82 -16.86
CA VAL A 316 -0.40 -16.22 -16.63
C VAL A 316 0.31 -16.78 -15.40
N VAL A 317 -0.45 -17.17 -14.40
CA VAL A 317 0.03 -17.85 -13.19
C VAL A 317 -0.09 -19.36 -13.39
N MET A 318 1.02 -20.08 -13.23
CA MET A 318 1.09 -21.54 -13.30
C MET A 318 1.55 -22.13 -11.95
N ARG A 319 0.76 -23.07 -11.41
CA ARG A 319 0.94 -23.68 -10.09
C ARG A 319 1.50 -25.09 -10.19
N TYR A 320 2.81 -25.26 -9.99
CA TYR A 320 3.45 -26.58 -9.95
C TYR A 320 3.43 -27.15 -8.52
N ALA A 321 3.88 -28.40 -8.37
CA ALA A 321 3.95 -29.07 -7.07
C ALA A 321 4.90 -28.34 -6.10
N ASP A 322 6.03 -27.85 -6.61
CA ASP A 322 7.15 -27.28 -5.84
C ASP A 322 7.32 -25.76 -6.01
N ARG A 323 6.59 -25.15 -6.95
CA ARG A 323 6.77 -23.74 -7.32
C ARG A 323 5.51 -23.13 -7.95
N SER A 324 5.45 -21.81 -7.94
CA SER A 324 4.53 -21.03 -8.77
C SER A 324 5.30 -20.11 -9.71
N THR A 325 4.95 -20.14 -11.00
CA THR A 325 5.61 -19.37 -12.06
C THR A 325 4.63 -18.38 -12.68
N LEU A 326 5.05 -17.13 -12.81
CA LEU A 326 4.33 -16.11 -13.57
C LEU A 326 4.94 -15.92 -14.96
N CYS A 327 4.11 -16.02 -15.99
CA CYS A 327 4.41 -15.52 -17.32
C CYS A 327 3.95 -14.06 -17.42
N ILE A 328 4.89 -13.14 -17.64
CA ILE A 328 4.66 -11.69 -17.55
C ILE A 328 4.82 -11.01 -18.91
N SER A 329 3.98 -10.02 -19.17
CA SER A 329 4.01 -9.21 -20.40
C SER A 329 4.90 -7.98 -20.25
N SER A 330 5.60 -7.60 -21.33
CA SER A 330 6.48 -6.43 -21.39
C SER A 330 6.03 -5.37 -22.38
N GLN A 331 5.11 -5.70 -23.29
CA GLN A 331 4.53 -4.76 -24.27
C GLN A 331 3.06 -5.10 -24.52
N ALA A 332 2.27 -4.10 -24.94
CA ALA A 332 0.93 -4.31 -25.47
C ALA A 332 1.04 -4.58 -26.98
N GLY A 333 0.91 -5.86 -27.36
CA GLY A 333 1.30 -6.35 -28.68
C GLY A 333 2.80 -6.65 -28.76
N CYS A 334 3.30 -7.03 -29.94
CA CYS A 334 4.72 -7.34 -30.14
C CYS A 334 5.20 -6.89 -31.54
N PRO A 335 6.30 -6.12 -31.66
CA PRO A 335 6.74 -5.58 -32.95
C PRO A 335 7.50 -6.59 -33.82
N ILE A 336 7.78 -7.80 -33.33
CA ILE A 336 8.61 -8.79 -34.05
C ILE A 336 7.85 -9.50 -35.16
N GLY A 337 6.54 -9.74 -34.97
CA GLY A 337 5.68 -10.34 -35.99
C GLY A 337 5.97 -11.82 -36.29
N CYS A 338 6.31 -12.64 -35.28
CA CYS A 338 6.46 -14.09 -35.47
C CYS A 338 5.12 -14.72 -35.92
N PRO A 339 5.04 -15.42 -37.06
CA PRO A 339 3.77 -15.85 -37.67
C PRO A 339 3.06 -16.98 -36.91
N PHE A 340 3.77 -17.66 -36.00
CA PHE A 340 3.19 -18.69 -35.11
C PHE A 340 2.69 -18.11 -33.78
N CYS A 341 2.85 -16.81 -33.52
CA CYS A 341 2.50 -16.18 -32.24
C CYS A 341 1.21 -15.39 -32.34
N ALA A 342 0.22 -15.66 -31.46
CA ALA A 342 -1.03 -14.90 -31.40
C ALA A 342 -0.80 -13.40 -31.17
N THR A 343 0.13 -13.04 -30.28
CA THR A 343 0.48 -11.63 -30.02
C THR A 343 1.07 -10.94 -31.24
N GLY A 344 1.75 -11.67 -32.13
CA GLY A 344 2.34 -11.14 -33.36
C GLY A 344 1.32 -10.74 -34.43
N LYS A 345 0.03 -11.11 -34.25
CA LYS A 345 -1.06 -10.77 -35.17
C LYS A 345 -1.65 -9.39 -34.91
N PHE A 346 -1.54 -8.89 -33.69
CA PHE A 346 -2.12 -7.60 -33.31
C PHE A 346 -1.16 -6.46 -33.62
N PRO A 347 -1.67 -5.29 -34.01
CA PRO A 347 -0.86 -4.09 -34.08
C PRO A 347 -0.12 -3.85 -32.76
N PHE A 348 1.16 -3.50 -32.87
CA PHE A 348 1.91 -3.05 -31.71
C PHE A 348 1.28 -1.77 -31.15
N GLY A 349 0.92 -1.78 -29.87
CA GLY A 349 0.39 -0.62 -29.17
C GLY A 349 1.51 0.22 -28.57
N ARG A 350 2.09 -0.25 -27.46
CA ARG A 350 3.17 0.45 -26.76
C ARG A 350 4.01 -0.44 -25.86
N ASN A 351 5.14 0.09 -25.44
CA ASN A 351 5.91 -0.43 -24.32
C ASN A 351 5.14 -0.28 -23.00
N LEU A 352 5.28 -1.26 -22.11
CA LEU A 352 4.83 -1.12 -20.73
C LEU A 352 5.87 -0.32 -19.94
N LYS A 353 5.39 0.47 -18.98
CA LYS A 353 6.22 1.08 -17.96
C LYS A 353 6.65 0.02 -16.95
N ALA A 354 7.76 0.24 -16.24
CA ALA A 354 8.28 -0.72 -15.29
C ALA A 354 7.27 -1.10 -14.20
N HIS A 355 6.45 -0.14 -13.72
CA HIS A 355 5.40 -0.43 -12.75
C HIS A 355 4.30 -1.33 -13.32
N GLU A 356 3.87 -1.15 -14.57
CA GLU A 356 2.86 -2.02 -15.21
C GLU A 356 3.37 -3.47 -15.37
N ILE A 357 4.69 -3.66 -15.51
CA ILE A 357 5.31 -4.98 -15.50
C ILE A 357 5.31 -5.54 -14.07
N VAL A 358 5.81 -4.78 -13.10
CA VAL A 358 5.92 -5.23 -11.70
C VAL A 358 4.56 -5.54 -11.08
N GLU A 359 3.54 -4.74 -11.38
CA GLU A 359 2.19 -4.91 -10.83
C GLU A 359 1.54 -6.22 -11.28
N GLN A 360 1.86 -6.76 -12.46
CA GLN A 360 1.41 -8.10 -12.85
C GLN A 360 1.96 -9.17 -11.89
N ALA A 361 3.18 -8.98 -11.37
CA ALA A 361 3.78 -9.89 -10.41
C ALA A 361 3.29 -9.69 -8.98
N VAL A 362 3.02 -8.46 -8.60
CA VAL A 362 2.40 -8.13 -7.30
C VAL A 362 0.98 -8.71 -7.24
N ASP A 363 0.18 -8.57 -8.30
CA ASP A 363 -1.15 -9.17 -8.39
C ASP A 363 -1.09 -10.70 -8.30
N ALA A 364 -0.20 -11.33 -9.06
CA ALA A 364 0.01 -12.77 -9.00
C ALA A 364 0.46 -13.24 -7.60
N ALA A 365 1.31 -12.47 -6.91
CA ALA A 365 1.75 -12.77 -5.55
C ALA A 365 0.60 -12.68 -4.55
N ARG A 366 -0.27 -11.67 -4.66
CA ARG A 366 -1.47 -11.51 -3.84
C ARG A 366 -2.41 -12.71 -3.99
N VAL A 367 -2.77 -13.06 -5.24
CA VAL A 367 -3.64 -14.21 -5.53
C VAL A 367 -3.06 -15.51 -4.98
N LEU A 368 -1.76 -15.74 -5.17
CA LEU A 368 -1.10 -16.94 -4.63
C LEU A 368 -1.06 -16.95 -3.09
N ALA A 369 -0.91 -15.80 -2.45
CA ALA A 369 -0.87 -15.71 -0.98
C ALA A 369 -2.21 -16.14 -0.35
N GLU A 370 -3.34 -15.80 -0.99
CA GLU A 370 -4.68 -16.26 -0.59
C GLU A 370 -4.80 -17.80 -0.63
N GLU A 371 -4.02 -18.47 -1.48
CA GLU A 371 -3.94 -19.93 -1.61
C GLU A 371 -2.85 -20.57 -0.70
N GLY A 372 -2.17 -19.78 0.14
CA GLY A 372 -1.02 -20.24 0.93
C GLY A 372 0.22 -20.56 0.09
N ARG A 373 0.31 -20.05 -1.14
CA ARG A 373 1.44 -20.21 -2.06
C ARG A 373 2.24 -18.92 -2.17
N ARG A 374 3.49 -19.04 -2.63
CA ARG A 374 4.36 -17.89 -2.93
C ARG A 374 4.71 -17.85 -4.41
N LEU A 375 4.71 -16.65 -5.01
CA LEU A 375 5.30 -16.45 -6.33
C LEU A 375 6.81 -16.67 -6.26
N SER A 376 7.31 -17.63 -7.04
CA SER A 376 8.68 -18.13 -6.90
C SER A 376 9.55 -17.93 -8.13
N HIS A 377 8.94 -17.84 -9.31
CA HIS A 377 9.61 -17.72 -10.60
C HIS A 377 8.85 -16.75 -11.51
N VAL A 378 9.57 -15.99 -12.32
CA VAL A 378 8.99 -15.09 -13.33
C VAL A 378 9.65 -15.37 -14.67
N VAL A 379 8.86 -15.45 -15.73
CA VAL A 379 9.35 -15.61 -17.10
C VAL A 379 8.78 -14.50 -17.97
N PHE A 380 9.65 -13.73 -18.64
CA PHE A 380 9.27 -12.75 -19.65
C PHE A 380 8.99 -13.46 -20.97
N MET A 381 7.87 -14.18 -21.00
CA MET A 381 7.37 -14.93 -22.15
C MET A 381 5.89 -14.62 -22.42
N GLY A 382 5.37 -13.53 -21.84
CA GLY A 382 4.03 -13.01 -22.09
C GLY A 382 3.96 -12.25 -23.42
N MET A 383 3.17 -11.19 -23.46
CA MET A 383 3.06 -10.32 -24.63
C MET A 383 4.29 -9.39 -24.73
N GLY A 384 4.89 -9.35 -25.92
CA GLY A 384 5.98 -8.44 -26.26
C GLY A 384 7.36 -9.08 -26.43
N GLU A 385 8.29 -8.28 -26.93
CA GLU A 385 9.72 -8.55 -26.97
C GLU A 385 10.41 -7.76 -25.84
N PRO A 386 10.86 -8.44 -24.76
CA PRO A 386 11.45 -7.77 -23.59
C PRO A 386 12.63 -6.87 -23.94
N MET A 387 13.48 -7.25 -24.89
CA MET A 387 14.64 -6.45 -25.27
C MET A 387 14.28 -5.18 -26.06
N ALA A 388 13.11 -5.15 -26.70
CA ALA A 388 12.59 -3.94 -27.33
C ALA A 388 12.04 -2.94 -26.29
N ASN A 389 11.81 -3.40 -25.05
CA ASN A 389 11.45 -2.58 -23.89
C ASN A 389 12.52 -2.64 -22.78
N TYR A 390 13.79 -2.61 -23.19
CA TYR A 390 14.94 -2.93 -22.35
C TYR A 390 14.96 -2.23 -20.98
N HIS A 391 14.81 -0.89 -20.95
CA HIS A 391 14.94 -0.14 -19.71
C HIS A 391 13.86 -0.50 -18.67
N ALA A 392 12.60 -0.62 -19.11
CA ALA A 392 11.51 -1.01 -18.21
C ALA A 392 11.65 -2.45 -17.74
N VAL A 393 12.11 -3.35 -18.60
CA VAL A 393 12.36 -4.75 -18.25
C VAL A 393 13.48 -4.86 -17.21
N VAL A 394 14.63 -4.23 -17.43
CA VAL A 394 15.74 -4.26 -16.46
C VAL A 394 15.34 -3.64 -15.12
N ASP A 395 14.64 -2.49 -15.12
CA ASP A 395 14.11 -1.88 -13.88
C ASP A 395 13.13 -2.84 -13.17
N SER A 396 12.21 -3.47 -13.91
CA SER A 396 11.28 -4.43 -13.33
C SER A 396 12.00 -5.64 -12.73
N VAL A 397 13.03 -6.20 -13.39
CA VAL A 397 13.82 -7.32 -12.85
C VAL A 397 14.46 -6.96 -11.52
N ARG A 398 15.03 -5.75 -11.40
CA ARG A 398 15.62 -5.27 -10.14
C ARG A 398 14.57 -5.16 -9.03
N ARG A 399 13.39 -4.60 -9.35
CA ARG A 399 12.27 -4.46 -8.41
C ARG A 399 11.71 -5.82 -7.97
N LEU A 400 11.52 -6.77 -8.90
CA LEU A 400 11.06 -8.12 -8.56
C LEU A 400 12.03 -8.84 -7.61
N ALA A 401 13.32 -8.52 -7.70
CA ALA A 401 14.37 -9.08 -6.85
C ALA A 401 14.54 -8.36 -5.52
N ASP A 402 13.97 -7.17 -5.36
CA ASP A 402 14.06 -6.38 -4.14
C ASP A 402 13.43 -7.14 -2.95
N PRO A 403 14.19 -7.40 -1.86
CA PRO A 403 13.67 -8.03 -0.65
C PRO A 403 12.50 -7.29 -0.01
N ASP A 404 12.44 -5.96 -0.17
CA ASP A 404 11.35 -5.13 0.33
C ASP A 404 10.12 -5.10 -0.61
N LEU A 405 10.17 -5.88 -1.71
CA LEU A 405 9.03 -6.06 -2.63
C LEU A 405 8.61 -7.53 -2.71
N LEU A 406 9.20 -8.32 -3.64
CA LEU A 406 8.86 -9.75 -3.81
C LEU A 406 10.02 -10.68 -3.45
N GLY A 407 11.24 -10.16 -3.36
CA GLY A 407 12.46 -10.90 -3.01
C GLY A 407 12.68 -12.12 -3.90
N ILE A 408 12.30 -12.05 -5.18
CA ILE A 408 12.48 -13.16 -6.13
C ILE A 408 13.93 -13.16 -6.57
N SER A 409 14.70 -14.18 -6.16
CA SER A 409 16.07 -14.35 -6.61
C SER A 409 16.18 -14.17 -8.14
N PRO A 410 17.03 -13.27 -8.66
CA PRO A 410 17.13 -13.06 -10.11
C PRO A 410 17.46 -14.33 -10.89
N ARG A 411 18.10 -15.32 -10.25
CA ARG A 411 18.36 -16.65 -10.83
C ARG A 411 17.09 -17.44 -11.20
N ARG A 412 15.92 -17.04 -10.68
CA ARG A 412 14.59 -17.60 -10.94
C ARG A 412 13.77 -16.72 -11.89
N ILE A 413 14.38 -15.68 -12.45
CA ILE A 413 13.81 -14.82 -13.48
C ILE A 413 14.43 -15.21 -14.82
N VAL A 414 13.58 -15.48 -15.81
CA VAL A 414 13.98 -15.78 -17.19
C VAL A 414 13.60 -14.61 -18.08
N VAL A 415 14.57 -13.98 -18.74
CA VAL A 415 14.31 -12.95 -19.75
C VAL A 415 14.45 -13.60 -21.13
N SER A 416 13.34 -13.72 -21.85
CA SER A 416 13.32 -14.27 -23.20
C SER A 416 13.53 -13.19 -24.25
N THR A 417 14.16 -13.50 -25.38
CA THR A 417 14.28 -12.60 -26.52
C THR A 417 14.29 -13.33 -27.85
N SER A 418 13.69 -12.72 -28.87
CA SER A 418 13.79 -13.09 -30.28
C SER A 418 15.15 -12.75 -30.91
N GLY A 419 16.01 -12.00 -30.21
CA GLY A 419 17.40 -11.83 -30.60
C GLY A 419 17.83 -10.40 -30.95
N LEU A 420 17.47 -9.41 -30.13
CA LEU A 420 18.05 -8.07 -30.25
C LEU A 420 19.49 -8.06 -29.70
N ILE A 421 20.45 -8.43 -30.55
CA ILE A 421 21.88 -8.59 -30.19
C ILE A 421 22.44 -7.45 -29.32
N PRO A 422 22.29 -6.15 -29.68
CA PRO A 422 22.86 -5.07 -28.86
C PRO A 422 22.35 -5.08 -27.41
N ARG A 423 21.11 -5.51 -27.18
CA ARG A 423 20.48 -5.55 -25.86
C ARG A 423 20.86 -6.80 -25.07
N ILE A 424 21.20 -7.90 -25.74
CA ILE A 424 21.78 -9.08 -25.08
C ILE A 424 23.17 -8.72 -24.53
N THR A 425 23.99 -8.04 -25.35
CA THR A 425 25.31 -7.54 -24.91
C THR A 425 25.15 -6.62 -23.71
N GLN A 426 24.23 -5.66 -23.78
CA GLN A 426 23.94 -4.74 -22.68
C GLN A 426 23.47 -5.48 -21.41
N LEU A 427 22.59 -6.49 -21.53
CA LEU A 427 22.14 -7.29 -20.38
C LEU A 427 23.30 -8.00 -19.68
N GLY A 428 24.27 -8.49 -20.44
CA GLY A 428 25.49 -9.11 -19.89
C GLY A 428 26.33 -8.13 -19.06
N GLU A 429 26.20 -6.83 -19.28
CA GLU A 429 26.92 -5.77 -18.53
C GLU A 429 26.20 -5.37 -17.25
N GLU A 430 24.89 -5.61 -17.14
CA GLU A 430 24.08 -5.26 -15.95
C GLU A 430 24.49 -6.06 -14.69
N LYS A 431 25.21 -7.18 -14.86
CA LYS A 431 25.61 -8.12 -13.79
C LYS A 431 24.43 -8.65 -12.96
N ILE A 432 23.23 -8.71 -13.55
CA ILE A 432 22.06 -9.32 -12.92
C ILE A 432 22.03 -10.80 -13.31
N PRO A 433 22.00 -11.75 -12.35
CA PRO A 433 22.14 -13.18 -12.66
C PRO A 433 20.84 -13.82 -13.14
N VAL A 434 20.14 -13.18 -14.09
CA VAL A 434 18.96 -13.74 -14.77
C VAL A 434 19.36 -14.90 -15.68
N THR A 435 18.40 -15.78 -15.97
CA THR A 435 18.54 -16.75 -17.06
C THR A 435 18.14 -16.07 -18.37
N LEU A 436 19.04 -16.08 -19.36
CA LEU A 436 18.71 -15.65 -20.71
C LEU A 436 18.06 -16.81 -21.47
N ALA A 437 16.91 -16.55 -22.09
CA ALA A 437 16.28 -17.46 -23.02
C ALA A 437 16.27 -16.85 -24.43
N ILE A 438 16.66 -17.63 -25.44
CA ILE A 438 16.66 -17.24 -26.84
C ILE A 438 15.51 -17.96 -27.53
N SER A 439 14.54 -17.22 -28.06
CA SER A 439 13.51 -17.71 -28.97
C SER A 439 14.15 -18.04 -30.33
N LEU A 440 14.78 -19.22 -30.42
CA LEU A 440 15.63 -19.62 -31.54
C LEU A 440 14.78 -20.11 -32.72
N HIS A 441 14.02 -21.19 -32.49
CA HIS A 441 13.00 -21.77 -33.37
C HIS A 441 13.45 -22.29 -34.76
N ALA A 442 14.64 -21.91 -35.22
CA ALA A 442 15.33 -22.50 -36.37
C ALA A 442 16.85 -22.31 -36.21
N ALA A 443 17.63 -23.26 -36.71
CA ALA A 443 19.10 -23.25 -36.62
C ALA A 443 19.81 -22.78 -37.91
N ARG A 444 19.03 -22.33 -38.92
CA ARG A 444 19.51 -21.78 -40.20
C ARG A 444 18.73 -20.52 -40.54
N ASP A 445 19.40 -19.57 -41.21
CA ASP A 445 18.85 -18.25 -41.47
C ASP A 445 17.63 -18.29 -42.38
N GLU A 446 17.58 -19.15 -43.40
CA GLU A 446 16.49 -19.15 -44.38
C GLU A 446 15.14 -19.47 -43.74
N LEU A 447 15.13 -20.41 -42.80
CA LEU A 447 13.91 -20.74 -42.04
C LEU A 447 13.65 -19.71 -40.93
N ARG A 448 14.71 -19.23 -40.26
CA ARG A 448 14.56 -18.29 -39.15
C ARG A 448 14.08 -16.92 -39.63
N ASP A 449 14.44 -16.48 -40.82
CA ASP A 449 13.92 -15.27 -41.46
C ASP A 449 12.40 -15.27 -41.63
N VAL A 450 11.81 -16.45 -41.83
CA VAL A 450 10.36 -16.64 -41.94
C VAL A 450 9.71 -16.70 -40.57
N LEU A 451 10.28 -17.52 -39.67
CA LEU A 451 9.69 -17.78 -38.35
C LEU A 451 9.89 -16.63 -37.36
N VAL A 452 11.02 -15.93 -37.44
CA VAL A 452 11.44 -14.91 -36.47
C VAL A 452 12.06 -13.74 -37.25
N PRO A 453 11.25 -12.82 -37.82
CA PRO A 453 11.69 -11.86 -38.84
C PRO A 453 12.87 -10.95 -38.48
N ILE A 454 13.13 -10.72 -37.17
CA ILE A 454 14.30 -9.97 -36.70
C ILE A 454 15.62 -10.64 -37.10
N ASN A 455 15.61 -11.92 -37.48
CA ASN A 455 16.78 -12.65 -37.97
C ASN A 455 17.45 -12.00 -39.19
N ARG A 456 16.68 -11.38 -40.09
CA ARG A 456 17.21 -10.66 -41.25
C ARG A 456 18.15 -9.52 -40.87
N LYS A 457 17.97 -8.98 -39.66
CA LYS A 457 18.83 -7.94 -39.08
C LYS A 457 19.94 -8.54 -38.22
N TYR A 458 19.63 -9.61 -37.48
CA TYR A 458 20.53 -10.28 -36.55
C TYR A 458 20.54 -11.80 -36.83
N PRO A 459 21.41 -12.26 -37.74
CA PRO A 459 21.47 -13.66 -38.17
C PRO A 459 21.69 -14.64 -37.03
N VAL A 460 21.29 -15.89 -37.24
CA VAL A 460 21.19 -16.92 -36.20
C VAL A 460 22.54 -17.21 -35.53
N ARG A 461 23.63 -17.19 -36.31
CA ARG A 461 24.97 -17.45 -35.80
C ARG A 461 25.46 -16.34 -34.88
N ASP A 462 25.31 -15.09 -35.31
CA ASP A 462 25.69 -13.91 -34.51
C ASP A 462 24.90 -13.84 -33.21
N LEU A 463 23.62 -14.21 -33.26
CA LEU A 463 22.76 -14.30 -32.08
C LEU A 463 23.27 -15.35 -31.09
N VAL A 464 23.59 -16.56 -31.56
CA VAL A 464 24.09 -17.64 -30.70
C VAL A 464 25.46 -17.31 -30.13
N ASP A 465 26.35 -16.70 -30.91
CA ASP A 465 27.67 -16.29 -30.44
C ASP A 465 27.56 -15.16 -29.40
N THR A 466 26.65 -14.21 -29.59
CA THR A 466 26.34 -13.18 -28.58
C THR A 466 25.76 -13.79 -27.31
N ALA A 467 24.85 -14.76 -27.43
CA ALA A 467 24.29 -15.47 -26.28
C ALA A 467 25.35 -16.29 -25.53
N GLN A 468 26.31 -16.90 -26.24
CA GLN A 468 27.45 -17.56 -25.61
C GLN A 468 28.33 -16.56 -24.85
N ALA A 469 28.61 -15.38 -25.43
CA ALA A 469 29.36 -14.35 -24.73
C ALA A 469 28.64 -13.87 -23.44
N TYR A 470 27.30 -13.82 -23.44
CA TYR A 470 26.52 -13.60 -22.22
C TYR A 470 26.74 -14.73 -21.19
N ALA A 471 26.71 -16.00 -21.64
CA ALA A 471 26.92 -17.15 -20.77
C ALA A 471 28.31 -17.14 -20.14
N ASP A 472 29.36 -16.87 -20.93
CA ASP A 472 30.74 -16.81 -20.48
C ASP A 472 30.95 -15.69 -19.46
N ARG A 473 30.34 -14.53 -19.70
CA ARG A 473 30.43 -13.35 -18.81
C ARG A 473 29.72 -13.55 -17.49
N THR A 474 28.57 -14.22 -17.49
CA THR A 474 27.70 -14.33 -16.31
C THR A 474 27.83 -15.66 -15.57
N GLY A 475 28.45 -16.67 -16.20
CA GLY A 475 28.43 -18.06 -15.74
C GLY A 475 27.04 -18.69 -15.77
N ARG A 476 26.05 -18.04 -16.41
CA ARG A 476 24.66 -18.50 -16.49
C ARG A 476 24.45 -19.25 -17.81
N ARG A 477 23.86 -20.43 -17.71
CA ARG A 477 23.42 -21.19 -18.89
C ARG A 477 22.34 -20.44 -19.67
N VAL A 478 22.41 -20.50 -20.99
CA VAL A 478 21.39 -19.98 -21.89
C VAL A 478 20.38 -21.07 -22.24
N SER A 479 19.09 -20.74 -22.17
CA SER A 479 18.02 -21.60 -22.67
C SER A 479 17.72 -21.23 -24.12
N TYR A 480 17.64 -22.21 -25.02
CA TYR A 480 17.23 -22.02 -26.40
C TYR A 480 15.84 -22.63 -26.56
N GLU A 481 14.86 -21.76 -26.73
CA GLU A 481 13.46 -22.13 -26.89
C GLU A 481 13.19 -22.53 -28.34
N TRP A 482 12.62 -23.72 -28.53
CA TRP A 482 12.34 -24.30 -29.85
C TRP A 482 10.86 -24.66 -29.92
N VAL A 483 10.05 -23.81 -30.55
CA VAL A 483 8.67 -24.18 -30.85
C VAL A 483 8.68 -25.30 -31.88
N MET A 484 8.02 -26.39 -31.58
CA MET A 484 7.96 -27.59 -32.43
C MET A 484 6.78 -27.45 -33.38
N LEU A 485 7.04 -27.29 -34.68
CA LEU A 485 6.05 -27.07 -35.73
C LEU A 485 6.08 -28.24 -36.71
N ALA A 486 4.94 -28.93 -36.83
CA ALA A 486 4.83 -30.19 -37.56
C ALA A 486 5.30 -30.04 -39.02
N GLY A 487 6.31 -30.81 -39.42
CA GLY A 487 6.86 -30.79 -40.77
C GLY A 487 7.59 -29.50 -41.19
N VAL A 488 7.88 -28.59 -40.24
CA VAL A 488 8.53 -27.30 -40.53
C VAL A 488 9.95 -27.24 -39.97
N ASN A 489 10.15 -27.60 -38.70
CA ASN A 489 11.42 -27.40 -37.99
C ASN A 489 11.78 -28.57 -37.07
N GLU A 490 11.47 -29.80 -37.48
CA GLU A 490 11.69 -31.02 -36.71
C GLU A 490 12.30 -32.16 -37.53
N SER A 491 12.94 -31.84 -38.65
CA SER A 491 13.62 -32.81 -39.50
C SER A 491 14.99 -33.22 -38.94
N GLU A 492 15.58 -34.28 -39.49
CA GLU A 492 16.96 -34.67 -39.18
C GLU A 492 17.97 -33.55 -39.51
N ARG A 493 17.71 -32.77 -40.58
CA ARG A 493 18.54 -31.61 -40.91
C ARG A 493 18.48 -30.56 -39.81
N ASP A 494 17.29 -30.24 -39.31
CA ASP A 494 17.09 -29.28 -38.22
C ASP A 494 17.86 -29.72 -36.96
N ALA A 495 17.79 -31.02 -36.63
CA ALA A 495 18.51 -31.57 -35.49
C ALA A 495 20.03 -31.44 -35.65
N ARG A 496 20.58 -31.80 -36.82
CA ARG A 496 22.02 -31.70 -37.10
C ARG A 496 22.52 -30.25 -37.07
N GLU A 497 21.77 -29.32 -37.67
CA GLU A 497 22.13 -27.90 -37.68
C GLU A 497 22.08 -27.30 -36.28
N LEU A 498 21.06 -27.65 -35.47
CA LEU A 498 20.98 -27.20 -34.07
C LEU A 498 22.13 -27.75 -33.23
N GLY A 499 22.46 -29.03 -33.39
CA GLY A 499 23.59 -29.65 -32.71
C GLY A 499 24.92 -29.01 -33.08
N ALA A 500 25.15 -28.73 -34.36
CA ALA A 500 26.34 -28.03 -34.82
C ALA A 500 26.42 -26.60 -34.26
N LEU A 501 25.30 -25.86 -34.25
CA LEU A 501 25.21 -24.48 -33.79
C LEU A 501 25.49 -24.34 -32.29
N LEU A 502 25.06 -25.30 -31.48
CA LEU A 502 25.17 -25.27 -30.02
C LEU A 502 26.32 -26.13 -29.46
N LYS A 503 27.12 -26.76 -30.32
CA LYS A 503 28.22 -27.64 -29.89
C LYS A 503 29.21 -26.90 -28.98
N GLY A 504 29.47 -27.49 -27.81
CA GLY A 504 30.43 -26.94 -26.84
C GLY A 504 29.98 -25.67 -26.11
N LYS A 505 28.72 -25.24 -26.31
CA LYS A 505 28.14 -24.06 -25.68
C LYS A 505 27.44 -24.43 -24.37
N LEU A 506 27.38 -23.48 -23.42
CA LEU A 506 26.65 -23.67 -22.16
C LEU A 506 25.14 -23.48 -22.40
N ALA A 507 24.55 -24.48 -23.04
CA ALA A 507 23.21 -24.43 -23.61
C ALA A 507 22.27 -25.45 -22.98
N HIS A 508 21.00 -25.10 -22.95
CA HIS A 508 19.87 -26.00 -22.72
C HIS A 508 18.84 -25.78 -23.81
N VAL A 509 18.34 -26.83 -24.44
CA VAL A 509 17.29 -26.74 -25.45
C VAL A 509 15.95 -27.07 -24.80
N ASN A 510 15.01 -26.14 -24.89
CA ASN A 510 13.65 -26.35 -24.42
C ASN A 510 12.70 -26.49 -25.62
N LEU A 511 12.28 -27.73 -25.89
CA LEU A 511 11.30 -28.04 -26.93
C LEU A 511 9.91 -27.68 -26.43
N ILE A 512 9.20 -26.82 -27.17
CA ILE A 512 7.87 -26.34 -26.83
C ILE A 512 6.90 -26.89 -27.89
N PRO A 513 6.10 -27.91 -27.58
CA PRO A 513 5.04 -28.33 -28.50
C PRO A 513 4.13 -27.15 -28.83
N PHE A 514 3.88 -26.89 -30.11
CA PHE A 514 3.10 -25.75 -30.55
C PHE A 514 1.70 -25.76 -29.96
N ASN A 515 1.28 -24.63 -29.40
CA ASN A 515 -0.11 -24.40 -29.00
C ASN A 515 -0.86 -23.81 -30.21
N PRO A 516 -1.94 -24.45 -30.69
CA PRO A 516 -2.67 -23.97 -31.85
C PRO A 516 -3.11 -22.52 -31.71
N VAL A 517 -2.86 -21.73 -32.75
CA VAL A 517 -3.33 -20.35 -32.90
C VAL A 517 -4.28 -20.34 -34.10
N GLU A 518 -5.49 -19.82 -33.90
CA GLU A 518 -6.49 -19.67 -34.97
C GLU A 518 -5.90 -18.91 -36.15
N ASP A 519 -6.31 -19.21 -37.39
CA ASP A 519 -5.81 -18.57 -38.61
C ASP A 519 -4.27 -18.60 -38.78
N THR A 520 -3.63 -19.72 -38.42
CA THR A 520 -2.21 -19.97 -38.76
C THR A 520 -2.07 -21.31 -39.50
N PRO A 521 -1.08 -21.46 -40.40
CA PRO A 521 -0.87 -22.71 -41.12
C PRO A 521 -0.19 -23.79 -40.27
N TYR A 522 0.25 -23.45 -39.06
CA TYR A 522 1.10 -24.30 -38.23
C TYR A 522 0.28 -25.30 -37.41
N ARG A 523 0.88 -26.46 -37.13
CA ARG A 523 0.29 -27.52 -36.31
C ARG A 523 1.30 -28.07 -35.32
N ALA A 524 0.78 -28.57 -34.21
CA ALA A 524 1.58 -29.30 -33.24
C ALA A 524 1.97 -30.68 -33.83
N PRO A 525 3.23 -31.09 -33.69
CA PRO A 525 3.63 -32.45 -34.04
C PRO A 525 3.02 -33.47 -33.06
N ASP A 526 2.95 -34.71 -33.51
CA ASP A 526 2.56 -35.80 -32.63
C ASP A 526 3.66 -36.13 -31.60
N ARG A 527 3.31 -36.95 -30.61
CA ARG A 527 4.23 -37.31 -29.52
C ARG A 527 5.43 -38.13 -30.00
N ALA A 528 5.28 -38.91 -31.07
CA ALA A 528 6.36 -39.73 -31.60
C ALA A 528 7.40 -38.84 -32.30
N SER A 529 6.97 -37.88 -33.11
CA SER A 529 7.85 -36.88 -33.74
C SER A 529 8.60 -36.03 -32.72
N ILE A 530 7.92 -35.57 -31.66
CA ILE A 530 8.59 -34.82 -30.57
C ILE A 530 9.67 -35.67 -29.90
N ARG A 531 9.39 -36.94 -29.61
CA ARG A 531 10.37 -37.86 -29.02
C ARG A 531 11.53 -38.13 -29.97
N ALA A 532 11.25 -38.42 -31.24
CA ALA A 532 12.28 -38.67 -32.24
C ALA A 532 13.21 -37.46 -32.41
N PHE A 533 12.64 -36.24 -32.50
CA PHE A 533 13.44 -35.02 -32.59
C PHE A 533 14.31 -34.80 -31.35
N LYS A 534 13.74 -34.97 -30.15
CA LYS A 534 14.47 -34.93 -28.89
C LYS A 534 15.66 -35.90 -28.89
N ASP A 535 15.42 -37.15 -29.25
CA ASP A 535 16.46 -38.19 -29.24
C ASP A 535 17.60 -37.85 -30.23
N MET A 536 17.28 -37.28 -31.41
CA MET A 536 18.29 -36.84 -32.39
C MET A 536 19.17 -35.70 -31.89
N ILE A 537 18.63 -34.75 -31.11
CA ILE A 537 19.42 -33.63 -30.57
C ILE A 537 20.19 -34.01 -29.31
N GLU A 538 19.65 -34.90 -28.46
CA GLU A 538 20.37 -35.47 -27.32
C GLU A 538 21.54 -36.36 -27.75
N ALA A 539 21.38 -37.12 -28.83
CA ALA A 539 22.46 -37.92 -29.41
C ALA A 539 23.68 -37.09 -29.84
N GLN A 540 23.51 -35.77 -30.01
CA GLN A 540 24.58 -34.82 -30.32
C GLN A 540 25.19 -34.17 -29.06
N GLY A 541 24.78 -34.59 -27.86
CA GLY A 541 25.31 -34.13 -26.58
C GLY A 541 24.63 -32.88 -26.02
N LEU A 542 23.47 -32.48 -26.56
CA LEU A 542 22.72 -31.34 -26.03
C LEU A 542 21.83 -31.75 -24.84
N ASN A 543 21.74 -30.87 -23.84
CA ASN A 543 20.77 -31.01 -22.76
C ASN A 543 19.41 -30.52 -23.23
N VAL A 544 18.39 -31.39 -23.16
CA VAL A 544 17.10 -31.14 -23.80
C VAL A 544 15.95 -31.44 -22.84
N THR A 545 14.96 -30.56 -22.78
CA THR A 545 13.67 -30.83 -22.14
C THR A 545 12.54 -30.61 -23.11
N VAL A 546 11.48 -31.40 -22.99
CA VAL A 546 10.17 -31.08 -23.58
C VAL A 546 9.38 -30.36 -22.50
N ARG A 547 8.94 -29.13 -22.80
CA ARG A 547 8.14 -28.31 -21.90
C ARG A 547 6.80 -29.01 -21.66
N ASP A 548 6.45 -29.16 -20.39
CA ASP A 548 5.12 -29.61 -19.98
C ASP A 548 4.08 -28.63 -20.51
N THR A 549 3.20 -29.10 -21.39
CA THR A 549 2.17 -28.27 -22.03
C THR A 549 1.02 -28.08 -21.06
N ARG A 550 1.18 -27.13 -20.15
CA ARG A 550 0.09 -26.61 -19.33
C ARG A 550 -0.77 -25.66 -20.14
N GLY A 551 -2.09 -25.74 -19.98
CA GLY A 551 -3.06 -24.90 -20.67
C GLY A 551 -3.36 -25.36 -22.10
N ARG A 552 -3.49 -26.66 -22.34
CA ARG A 552 -3.87 -27.16 -23.68
C ARG A 552 -5.34 -26.94 -24.05
N GLU A 553 -6.19 -26.67 -23.06
CA GLU A 553 -7.57 -26.25 -23.31
C GLU A 553 -7.53 -24.90 -24.04
N ALA A 554 -8.42 -24.71 -25.03
CA ALA A 554 -8.44 -23.53 -25.88
C ALA A 554 -8.28 -22.27 -25.02
N ASP A 555 -7.39 -21.36 -25.43
CA ASP A 555 -7.15 -20.06 -24.81
C ASP A 555 -6.05 -19.94 -23.75
N ALA A 556 -5.04 -20.83 -23.65
CA ALA A 556 -3.93 -20.62 -22.71
C ALA A 556 -2.63 -20.04 -23.30
N ALA A 557 -2.48 -19.93 -24.63
CA ALA A 557 -1.32 -19.24 -25.19
C ALA A 557 -1.45 -17.72 -24.97
N CYS A 558 -0.29 -17.05 -24.92
CA CYS A 558 -0.22 -15.60 -24.72
C CYS A 558 -0.81 -14.85 -25.94
N GLY A 559 -1.80 -13.99 -25.70
CA GLY A 559 -2.52 -13.17 -26.69
C GLY A 559 -3.90 -13.70 -27.08
N GLN A 560 -4.26 -14.94 -26.72
CA GLN A 560 -5.53 -15.57 -27.16
C GLN A 560 -6.76 -15.09 -26.36
N LEU A 561 -6.59 -14.71 -25.09
CA LEU A 561 -7.70 -14.23 -24.26
C LEU A 561 -8.07 -12.79 -24.65
N HIS A 562 -7.06 -11.97 -24.94
CA HIS A 562 -7.21 -10.66 -25.54
C HIS A 562 -8.04 -10.75 -26.83
N GLU A 563 -7.66 -11.63 -27.75
CA GLU A 563 -8.37 -11.85 -29.01
C GLU A 563 -9.87 -12.12 -28.80
N ARG A 564 -10.18 -13.09 -27.94
CA ARG A 564 -11.55 -13.51 -27.63
C ARG A 564 -12.37 -12.37 -27.02
N VAL A 565 -11.83 -11.68 -26.02
CA VAL A 565 -12.53 -10.58 -25.34
C VAL A 565 -12.77 -9.42 -26.30
N MET A 566 -11.78 -9.04 -27.12
CA MET A 566 -11.93 -7.95 -28.07
C MET A 566 -12.92 -8.28 -29.18
N ARG A 567 -12.93 -9.52 -29.70
CA ARG A 567 -13.96 -9.99 -30.64
C ARG A 567 -15.37 -9.93 -30.02
N SER A 568 -15.54 -10.40 -28.78
CA SER A 568 -16.83 -10.38 -28.09
C SER A 568 -17.40 -8.96 -27.90
N ARG A 569 -16.52 -7.99 -27.60
CA ARG A 569 -16.88 -6.57 -27.48
C ARG A 569 -17.29 -5.94 -28.81
N GLN A 570 -16.64 -6.33 -29.91
CA GLN A 570 -17.01 -5.89 -31.26
C GLN A 570 -18.37 -6.45 -31.68
N THR A 571 -18.67 -7.71 -31.37
CA THR A 571 -19.97 -8.33 -31.70
C THR A 571 -21.12 -7.83 -30.83
N ALA A 572 -20.86 -7.38 -29.61
CA ALA A 572 -21.87 -6.82 -28.70
C ALA A 572 -22.17 -5.33 -28.93
N GLY A 573 -21.38 -4.66 -29.78
CA GLY A 573 -21.52 -3.24 -30.13
C GLY A 573 -22.15 -2.97 -31.50
N VAL A 574 -22.82 -3.97 -32.10
CA VAL A 574 -23.59 -3.86 -33.35
C VAL A 574 -25.09 -3.90 -33.07
#